data_AF-A0A832IKI0-F1
#
_entry.id   AF-A0A832IKI0-F1
#
_cell.length_a   1.000
_cell.length_b   1.000
_cell.length_c   1.000
_cell.angle_alpha   90.00
_cell.angle_beta   90.00
_cell.angle_gamma   90.00
#
_symmetry.space_group_name_H-M   'P 1'
#
loop_
_entity.id
_entity.type
_entity.pdbx_description
1 polymer ?
#
loop_
_entity_poly.entity_id
_entity_poly.type
_entity_poly.pdbx_seq_one_letter_code
_entity_poly.pdbx_strand_id
1 'polypeptide(L)'
;MKKLLTVLVALFVVVSMFAAKFPLTMEVEYAGSATFSLLIDEAGVDISGTYSFTTDPKLNLLGFAQPNASLTLSFSMGTWNTPEISLSEIRFSTPNFGFKWNKSPYFINDYFAGEDDDGRSNLPGVTDTLKVDTKLLPGLELYYADLKNGEANKEASDVASRFFNDLVIVKYSVAEFNIFGGLWKSDPETDADTYEFGVSANGKVDLGVVKSDITAFFGMVEGATSMVNAVDIDLKASYSMAGLTLEPQFKYGENLDKLNYKSDSVVNGKYVQVVTSYGLKVDPIEFAVKVTPKYTLDPAT
;
A
#
# COMPACT_ATOMS: atom_id res chain seq x y z
N MET A 1 1.85 19.19 7.87
CA MET A 1 2.57 17.89 7.90
C MET A 1 3.90 17.87 8.64
N LYS A 2 4.94 18.66 8.29
CA LYS A 2 6.25 18.59 8.99
C LYS A 2 6.16 18.81 10.51
N LYS A 3 5.17 19.55 11.01
CA LYS A 3 5.08 19.92 12.44
C LYS A 3 4.35 18.89 13.30
N LEU A 4 3.24 18.29 12.85
CA LEU A 4 2.47 17.33 13.67
C LEU A 4 3.14 15.96 13.75
N LEU A 5 3.67 15.42 12.65
CA LEU A 5 4.45 14.18 12.69
C LEU A 5 5.72 14.37 13.53
N THR A 6 6.39 15.53 13.40
CA THR A 6 7.50 15.90 14.29
C THR A 6 7.04 16.05 15.74
N VAL A 7 5.85 16.59 16.01
CA VAL A 7 5.29 16.71 17.37
C VAL A 7 4.88 15.36 17.92
N LEU A 8 4.29 14.46 17.14
CA LEU A 8 3.89 13.12 17.56
C LEU A 8 5.13 12.28 17.83
N VAL A 9 6.11 12.30 16.93
CA VAL A 9 7.40 11.64 17.08
C VAL A 9 8.17 12.26 18.23
N ALA A 10 8.19 13.58 18.38
CA ALA A 10 8.79 14.24 19.53
C ALA A 10 8.04 13.89 20.83
N LEU A 11 6.71 13.78 20.83
CA LEU A 11 5.92 13.41 22.01
C LEU A 11 6.15 11.94 22.36
N PHE A 12 6.25 11.04 21.39
CA PHE A 12 6.59 9.64 21.60
C PHE A 12 8.03 9.47 22.08
N VAL A 13 8.99 10.19 21.47
CA VAL A 13 10.38 10.27 21.92
C VAL A 13 10.45 10.84 23.34
N VAL A 14 9.75 11.92 23.65
CA VAL A 14 9.70 12.55 24.98
C VAL A 14 9.06 11.61 26.00
N VAL A 15 7.87 11.06 25.73
CA VAL A 15 7.19 10.11 26.64
C VAL A 15 8.04 8.87 26.89
N SER A 16 8.76 8.39 25.88
CA SER A 16 9.62 7.20 26.01
C SER A 16 11.01 7.51 26.60
N MET A 17 11.52 8.74 26.44
CA MET A 17 12.68 9.30 27.14
C MET A 17 12.42 9.52 28.63
N PHE A 18 11.22 10.01 29.00
CA PHE A 18 10.85 10.28 30.39
C PHE A 18 10.33 9.05 31.13
N ALA A 19 9.84 8.03 30.42
CA ALA A 19 9.55 6.72 30.99
C ALA A 19 10.82 5.88 31.22
N ALA A 20 11.91 6.15 30.49
CA ALA A 20 13.15 5.39 30.58
C ALA A 20 14.09 6.01 31.62
N LYS A 21 14.42 5.26 32.68
CA LYS A 21 15.68 5.51 33.39
C LYS A 21 16.81 5.14 32.42
N PHE A 22 17.66 6.12 32.09
CA PHE A 22 18.87 6.05 31.26
C PHE A 22 19.57 4.68 31.12
N PRO A 23 20.30 4.42 30.01
CA PRO A 23 20.60 5.30 28.87
C PRO A 23 19.90 4.91 27.55
N LEU A 24 19.58 5.91 26.72
CA LEU A 24 19.19 5.72 25.32
C LEU A 24 20.46 5.58 24.46
N THR A 25 20.47 4.60 23.57
CA THR A 25 21.55 4.38 22.60
C THR A 25 21.12 4.95 21.25
N MET A 26 22.01 5.70 20.59
CA MET A 26 21.80 6.17 19.23
C MET A 26 22.77 5.46 18.30
N GLU A 27 22.26 4.92 17.19
CA GLU A 27 23.06 4.34 16.13
C GLU A 27 22.79 5.11 14.83
N VAL A 28 23.85 5.57 14.17
CA VAL A 28 23.77 6.26 12.89
C VAL A 28 24.41 5.36 11.83
N GLU A 29 23.65 5.02 10.80
CA GLU A 29 24.13 4.22 9.66
C GLU A 29 24.22 5.13 8.43
N TYR A 30 25.42 5.26 7.88
CA TYR A 30 25.68 5.90 6.60
C TYR A 30 26.88 5.24 5.92
N ALA A 31 26.87 5.14 4.60
CA ALA A 31 28.04 4.74 3.80
C ALA A 31 28.37 5.85 2.80
N GLY A 32 29.60 6.39 2.82
CA GLY A 32 30.01 7.48 1.93
C GLY A 32 31.29 8.21 2.34
N SER A 33 31.75 9.13 1.48
CA SER A 33 32.85 10.07 1.76
C SER A 33 32.43 11.51 1.43
N ALA A 34 32.94 12.45 2.21
CA ALA A 34 32.82 13.88 1.96
C ALA A 34 34.23 14.44 1.75
N THR A 35 34.47 15.00 0.57
CA THR A 35 35.75 15.64 0.25
C THR A 35 35.47 17.09 -0.10
N PHE A 36 36.08 18.01 0.61
CA PHE A 36 36.03 19.43 0.29
C PHE A 36 37.45 19.94 0.08
N SER A 37 37.58 20.87 -0.86
CA SER A 37 38.76 21.67 -1.10
C SER A 37 38.45 23.10 -0.68
N LEU A 38 39.22 23.61 0.29
CA LEU A 38 39.34 25.05 0.48
C LEU A 38 40.29 25.56 -0.59
N LEU A 39 39.74 26.30 -1.55
CA LEU A 39 40.52 27.06 -2.51
C LEU A 39 40.57 28.50 -2.00
N ILE A 40 41.77 29.06 -1.89
CA ILE A 40 41.95 30.48 -1.57
C ILE A 40 42.55 31.12 -2.81
N ASP A 41 41.82 32.07 -3.40
CA ASP A 41 42.29 32.86 -4.55
C ASP A 41 42.11 34.37 -4.31
N GLU A 42 42.40 35.18 -5.32
CA GLU A 42 42.33 36.64 -5.23
C GLU A 42 40.90 37.18 -4.99
N ALA A 43 39.87 36.36 -5.18
CA ALA A 43 38.47 36.70 -4.90
C ALA A 43 37.99 36.28 -3.51
N GLY A 44 38.74 35.44 -2.79
CA GLY A 44 38.46 35.06 -1.41
C GLY A 44 38.65 33.57 -1.10
N VAL A 45 37.96 33.09 -0.07
CA VAL A 45 37.91 31.66 0.28
C VAL A 45 36.73 31.04 -0.44
N ASP A 46 37.00 30.16 -1.41
CA ASP A 46 36.01 29.33 -2.07
C ASP A 46 36.01 27.92 -1.46
N ILE A 47 34.82 27.43 -1.11
CA ILE A 47 34.62 26.09 -0.56
C ILE A 47 33.91 25.30 -1.64
N SER A 48 34.64 24.47 -2.36
CA SER A 48 34.09 23.52 -3.32
C SER A 48 34.33 22.08 -2.84
N GLY A 49 33.36 21.20 -3.05
CA GLY A 49 33.44 19.84 -2.53
C GLY A 49 32.39 18.94 -3.15
N THR A 50 32.63 17.64 -3.00
CA THR A 50 31.77 16.58 -3.50
C THR A 50 31.37 15.68 -2.34
N TYR A 51 30.06 15.45 -2.19
CA TYR A 51 29.50 14.49 -1.25
C TYR A 51 29.06 13.26 -2.03
N SER A 52 29.49 12.09 -1.58
CA SER A 52 29.11 10.80 -2.18
C SER A 52 28.67 9.88 -1.07
N PHE A 53 27.35 9.75 -0.87
CA PHE A 53 26.76 8.70 -0.06
C PHE A 53 26.32 7.56 -0.97
N THR A 54 26.67 6.32 -0.64
CA THR A 54 26.29 5.12 -1.38
C THR A 54 25.01 4.49 -0.84
N THR A 55 24.51 4.95 0.30
CA THR A 55 23.23 4.53 0.90
C THR A 55 22.51 5.72 1.54
N ASP A 56 21.17 5.65 1.58
CA ASP A 56 20.33 6.59 2.32
C ASP A 56 20.66 6.55 3.83
N PRO A 57 20.85 7.71 4.49
CA PRO A 57 21.22 7.75 5.90
C PRO A 57 20.04 7.35 6.79
N LYS A 58 20.35 6.64 7.89
CA LYS A 58 19.37 6.19 8.90
C LYS A 58 19.82 6.55 10.31
N LEU A 59 18.86 6.95 11.13
CA LEU A 59 19.05 7.18 12.57
C LEU A 59 18.17 6.21 13.35
N ASN A 60 18.78 5.35 14.17
CA ASN A 60 18.10 4.44 15.08
C ASN A 60 18.25 4.91 16.52
N LEU A 61 17.14 4.98 17.24
CA LEU A 61 17.08 5.26 18.67
C LEU A 61 16.63 4.00 19.40
N LEU A 62 17.42 3.58 20.38
CA LEU A 62 17.29 2.36 21.17
C LEU A 62 17.36 2.68 22.68
N GLY A 63 17.02 1.73 23.55
CA GLY A 63 17.13 1.90 25.00
C GLY A 63 15.91 2.58 25.64
N PHE A 64 14.74 2.43 25.03
CA PHE A 64 13.48 2.85 25.62
C PHE A 64 13.14 2.02 26.88
N ALA A 65 12.32 2.60 27.77
CA ALA A 65 11.89 1.96 29.02
C ALA A 65 11.24 0.59 28.81
N GLN A 66 10.56 0.44 27.68
CA GLN A 66 9.95 -0.81 27.25
C GLN A 66 10.99 -1.62 26.47
N PRO A 67 11.34 -2.85 26.92
CA PRO A 67 12.21 -3.74 26.18
C PRO A 67 11.69 -3.96 24.75
N ASN A 68 12.59 -4.01 23.77
CA ASN A 68 12.29 -4.20 22.34
C ASN A 68 11.47 -3.07 21.68
N ALA A 69 11.41 -1.89 22.29
CA ALA A 69 10.96 -0.71 21.56
C ALA A 69 12.10 -0.10 20.72
N SER A 70 11.76 0.46 19.56
CA SER A 70 12.71 1.13 18.66
C SER A 70 12.04 2.25 17.86
N LEU A 71 12.84 3.25 17.48
CA LEU A 71 12.46 4.31 16.54
C LEU A 71 13.56 4.45 15.48
N THR A 72 13.18 4.38 14.21
CA THR A 72 14.05 4.59 13.06
C THR A 72 13.54 5.78 12.25
N LEU A 73 14.43 6.70 11.91
CA LEU A 73 14.20 7.78 10.97
C LEU A 73 15.08 7.53 9.74
N SER A 74 14.47 7.44 8.56
CA SER A 74 15.18 7.32 7.29
C SER A 74 15.02 8.59 6.47
N PHE A 75 16.05 8.95 5.71
CA PHE A 75 16.03 10.14 4.87
C PHE A 75 16.39 9.76 3.44
N SER A 76 15.71 10.39 2.46
CA SER A 76 16.09 10.36 1.06
C SER A 76 16.92 11.58 0.70
N MET A 77 17.82 11.42 -0.28
CA MET A 77 18.64 12.51 -0.80
C MET A 77 18.34 12.80 -2.26
N GLY A 78 18.18 14.10 -2.58
CA GLY A 78 18.08 14.61 -3.94
C GLY A 78 19.38 14.41 -4.74
N THR A 79 19.28 14.51 -6.07
CA THR A 79 20.42 14.31 -6.98
C THR A 79 21.48 15.41 -6.84
N TRP A 80 22.66 15.14 -7.40
CA TRP A 80 23.90 15.93 -7.28
C TRP A 80 23.74 17.44 -7.56
N ASN A 81 22.74 17.84 -8.35
CA ASN A 81 22.51 19.22 -8.78
C ASN A 81 21.57 20.01 -7.84
N THR A 82 20.92 19.33 -6.89
CA THR A 82 20.02 19.90 -5.88
C THR A 82 20.07 19.02 -4.62
N PRO A 83 21.10 19.18 -3.77
CA PRO A 83 21.24 18.39 -2.56
C PRO A 83 20.14 18.76 -1.56
N GLU A 84 19.04 18.00 -1.57
CA GLU A 84 17.97 18.09 -0.58
C GLU A 84 17.97 16.80 0.24
N ILE A 85 18.12 16.91 1.56
CA ILE A 85 17.88 15.80 2.49
C ILE A 85 16.43 15.92 2.96
N SER A 86 15.64 14.87 2.73
CA SER A 86 14.23 14.86 3.06
C SER A 86 13.91 13.62 3.89
N LEU A 87 13.15 13.76 4.98
CA LEU A 87 12.68 12.59 5.73
C LEU A 87 11.82 11.72 4.81
N SER A 88 12.11 10.42 4.72
CA SER A 88 11.46 9.47 3.82
C SER A 88 10.66 8.39 4.56
N GLU A 89 11.09 8.01 5.77
CA GLU A 89 10.40 7.02 6.60
C GLU A 89 10.54 7.37 8.09
N ILE A 90 9.48 7.09 8.86
CA ILE A 90 9.52 6.99 10.31
C ILE A 90 8.95 5.63 10.68
N ARG A 91 9.70 4.86 11.45
CA ARG A 91 9.26 3.56 11.95
C ARG A 91 9.38 3.52 13.45
N PHE A 92 8.29 3.22 14.11
CA PHE A 92 8.26 2.98 15.54
C PHE A 92 7.73 1.57 15.81
N SER A 93 8.31 0.89 16.78
CA SER A 93 7.91 -0.46 17.16
C SER A 93 8.02 -0.60 18.66
N THR A 94 7.04 -1.29 19.25
CA THR A 94 7.04 -1.78 20.63
C THR A 94 6.59 -3.24 20.62
N PRO A 95 6.65 -3.97 21.74
CA PRO A 95 5.99 -5.27 21.88
C PRO A 95 4.47 -5.28 21.61
N ASN A 96 3.77 -4.15 21.74
CA ASN A 96 2.30 -4.10 21.69
C ASN A 96 1.76 -3.51 20.38
N PHE A 97 2.49 -2.57 19.78
CA PHE A 97 2.11 -1.94 18.53
C PHE A 97 3.34 -1.39 17.80
N GLY A 98 3.21 -1.17 16.50
CA GLY A 98 4.14 -0.42 15.70
C GLY A 98 3.41 0.53 14.77
N PHE A 99 4.15 1.51 14.26
CA PHE A 99 3.68 2.29 13.13
C PHE A 99 4.82 2.54 12.16
N LYS A 100 4.45 2.74 10.90
CA LYS A 100 5.37 3.06 9.82
C LYS A 100 4.75 4.16 8.97
N TRP A 101 5.38 5.32 8.94
CA TRP A 101 5.06 6.41 8.03
C TRP A 101 6.09 6.47 6.90
N ASN A 102 5.66 6.78 5.69
CA ASN A 102 6.53 7.01 4.54
C ASN A 102 5.87 7.95 3.52
N LYS A 103 6.71 8.61 2.72
CA LYS A 103 6.31 9.56 1.65
C LYS A 103 5.76 8.91 0.37
N SER A 104 5.24 7.69 0.46
CA SER A 104 4.71 7.00 -0.73
C SER A 104 3.59 6.05 -0.35
N PRO A 105 2.55 5.91 -1.18
CA PRO A 105 1.52 4.91 -0.98
C PRO A 105 2.11 3.50 -0.89
N TYR A 106 1.51 2.68 -0.04
CA TYR A 106 1.70 1.22 -0.12
C TYR A 106 0.70 0.66 -1.12
N PHE A 107 1.12 -0.34 -1.88
CA PHE A 107 0.16 -1.34 -2.30
C PHE A 107 -0.42 -2.04 -1.07
N ILE A 108 -1.74 -2.03 -0.96
CA ILE A 108 -2.46 -2.67 0.15
C ILE A 108 -3.25 -3.86 -0.38
N ASN A 109 -4.09 -3.61 -1.38
CA ASN A 109 -4.80 -4.61 -2.17
C ASN A 109 -5.23 -4.00 -3.50
N ASP A 110 -5.66 -4.87 -4.40
CA ASP A 110 -6.10 -4.47 -5.74
C ASP A 110 -7.34 -3.58 -5.76
N TYR A 111 -8.11 -3.51 -4.66
CA TYR A 111 -9.34 -2.74 -4.63
C TYR A 111 -9.22 -1.37 -3.99
N PHE A 112 -8.36 -1.13 -2.98
CA PHE A 112 -8.29 0.14 -2.23
C PHE A 112 -7.00 0.94 -2.42
N ALA A 113 -5.92 0.29 -2.84
CA ALA A 113 -4.62 0.90 -3.11
C ALA A 113 -3.87 0.03 -4.13
N GLY A 114 -4.47 -0.10 -5.31
CA GLY A 114 -3.97 -0.99 -6.35
C GLY A 114 -2.69 -0.49 -7.00
N GLU A 115 -2.09 -1.32 -7.84
CA GLU A 115 -0.95 -0.98 -8.68
C GLU A 115 -1.36 -0.90 -10.15
N ASP A 116 -0.71 0.00 -10.89
CA ASP A 116 -0.70 0.01 -12.34
C ASP A 116 0.14 -1.15 -12.89
N ASP A 117 0.09 -1.36 -14.21
CA ASP A 117 0.88 -2.39 -14.90
C ASP A 117 2.40 -2.25 -14.71
N ASP A 118 2.90 -1.07 -14.32
CA ASP A 118 4.31 -0.81 -14.01
C ASP A 118 4.68 -1.10 -12.54
N GLY A 119 3.72 -1.57 -11.73
CA GLY A 119 3.90 -1.85 -10.30
C GLY A 119 3.94 -0.60 -9.43
N ARG A 120 3.41 0.53 -9.92
CA ARG A 120 3.29 1.78 -9.16
C ARG A 120 1.89 1.88 -8.59
N SER A 121 1.78 2.34 -7.34
CA SER A 121 0.46 2.48 -6.74
C SER A 121 -0.40 3.49 -7.50
N ASN A 122 -1.60 3.06 -7.90
CA ASN A 122 -2.61 3.82 -8.63
C ASN A 122 -3.38 4.80 -7.73
N LEU A 123 -2.86 5.12 -6.53
CA LEU A 123 -3.44 6.09 -5.62
C LEU A 123 -3.10 7.53 -6.08
N PRO A 124 -4.00 8.22 -6.82
CA PRO A 124 -3.67 9.51 -7.40
C PRO A 124 -3.54 10.53 -6.28
N GLY A 125 -2.38 11.20 -6.21
CA GLY A 125 -2.17 12.27 -5.25
C GLY A 125 -1.80 11.83 -3.82
N VAL A 126 -1.75 10.55 -3.46
CA VAL A 126 -1.31 10.16 -2.10
C VAL A 126 0.15 10.56 -1.87
N THR A 127 0.38 11.41 -0.86
CA THR A 127 1.72 11.89 -0.52
C THR A 127 2.34 11.20 0.67
N ASP A 128 1.53 10.79 1.62
CA ASP A 128 1.98 10.21 2.87
C ASP A 128 1.06 9.03 3.24
N THR A 129 1.65 7.95 3.75
CA THR A 129 0.88 6.82 4.28
C THR A 129 1.40 6.44 5.65
N LEU A 130 0.48 6.19 6.58
CA LEU A 130 0.74 5.66 7.91
C LEU A 130 0.12 4.27 8.02
N LYS A 131 0.98 3.27 8.18
CA LYS A 131 0.60 1.92 8.58
C LYS A 131 0.71 1.81 10.10
N VAL A 132 -0.29 1.23 10.74
CA VAL A 132 -0.31 0.90 12.16
C VAL A 132 -0.52 -0.60 12.31
N ASP A 133 0.38 -1.25 13.02
CA ASP A 133 0.35 -2.68 13.29
C ASP A 133 0.10 -2.89 14.77
N THR A 134 -1.00 -3.56 15.12
CA THR A 134 -1.22 -3.98 16.50
C THR A 134 -0.66 -5.37 16.71
N LYS A 135 0.30 -5.51 17.63
CA LYS A 135 0.84 -6.83 18.02
C LYS A 135 -0.05 -7.53 19.03
N LEU A 136 -1.04 -6.83 19.60
CA LEU A 136 -2.06 -7.40 20.47
C LEU A 136 -3.12 -8.20 19.70
N LEU A 137 -3.35 -7.87 18.42
CA LEU A 137 -4.22 -8.60 17.51
C LEU A 137 -3.41 -8.99 16.26
N PRO A 138 -2.68 -10.10 16.30
CA PRO A 138 -1.88 -10.55 15.17
C PRO A 138 -2.72 -10.63 13.89
N GLY A 139 -2.20 -10.04 12.80
CA GLY A 139 -2.86 -10.00 11.50
C GLY A 139 -3.77 -8.79 11.27
N LEU A 140 -4.01 -7.92 12.27
CA LEU A 140 -4.72 -6.65 12.09
C LEU A 140 -3.74 -5.53 11.76
N GLU A 141 -3.92 -4.95 10.58
CA GLU A 141 -3.15 -3.81 10.08
C GLU A 141 -4.13 -2.67 9.73
N LEU A 142 -3.78 -1.44 10.09
CA LEU A 142 -4.53 -0.24 9.75
C LEU A 142 -3.68 0.64 8.86
N TYR A 143 -4.29 1.19 7.82
CA TYR A 143 -3.65 2.08 6.88
C TYR A 143 -4.43 3.38 6.81
N TYR A 144 -3.68 4.45 6.79
CA TYR A 144 -4.17 5.81 6.76
C TYR A 144 -3.40 6.53 5.67
N ALA A 145 -4.09 7.11 4.70
CA ALA A 145 -3.44 7.89 3.64
C ALA A 145 -4.10 9.26 3.49
N ASP A 146 -3.27 10.21 3.07
CA ASP A 146 -3.61 11.62 2.85
C ASP A 146 -3.36 11.94 1.38
N LEU A 147 -4.31 12.59 0.74
CA LEU A 147 -4.23 12.95 -0.67
C LEU A 147 -3.77 14.40 -0.82
N LYS A 148 -2.94 14.62 -1.83
CA LYS A 148 -2.54 15.93 -2.31
C LYS A 148 -3.67 16.53 -3.13
N ASN A 149 -4.71 16.95 -2.46
CA ASN A 149 -5.82 17.66 -3.07
C ASN A 149 -5.49 19.16 -3.08
N GLY A 150 -5.96 19.88 -4.09
CA GLY A 150 -5.80 21.34 -4.18
C GLY A 150 -6.33 22.11 -2.95
N GLU A 151 -7.11 21.44 -2.10
CA GLU A 151 -7.67 21.93 -0.84
C GLU A 151 -6.71 21.97 0.35
N ALA A 152 -5.51 21.38 0.29
CA ALA A 152 -4.49 21.66 1.29
C ALA A 152 -4.16 23.17 1.43
N ASN A 153 -4.64 23.99 0.47
CA ASN A 153 -4.57 25.44 0.45
C ASN A 153 -5.91 26.19 0.60
N LYS A 154 -7.08 25.55 0.69
CA LYS A 154 -8.39 26.25 0.71
C LYS A 154 -9.09 26.31 2.07
N GLU A 155 -8.96 25.30 2.91
CA GLU A 155 -9.49 25.34 4.28
C GLU A 155 -8.38 25.83 5.23
N ALA A 156 -8.30 27.15 5.39
CA ALA A 156 -7.50 27.82 6.42
C ALA A 156 -8.07 27.60 7.85
N SER A 157 -8.75 26.47 8.10
CA SER A 157 -8.99 25.98 9.44
C SER A 157 -7.90 24.96 9.76
N ASP A 158 -7.08 25.32 10.73
CA ASP A 158 -5.92 24.56 11.16
C ASP A 158 -6.27 23.10 11.53
N VAL A 159 -7.55 22.75 11.73
CA VAL A 159 -8.01 21.43 12.22
C VAL A 159 -8.30 20.42 11.10
N ALA A 160 -8.77 20.85 9.91
CA ALA A 160 -9.08 19.93 8.81
C ALA A 160 -7.81 19.37 8.13
N SER A 161 -6.73 20.15 8.08
CA SER A 161 -5.43 19.77 7.49
C SER A 161 -4.56 18.82 8.35
N ARG A 162 -5.12 18.23 9.42
CA ARG A 162 -4.35 17.55 10.49
C ARG A 162 -4.55 16.04 10.58
N PHE A 163 -5.34 15.43 9.69
CA PHE A 163 -5.66 14.01 9.78
C PHE A 163 -5.44 13.32 8.45
N PHE A 164 -5.02 12.05 8.48
CA PHE A 164 -5.26 11.13 7.38
C PHE A 164 -6.78 10.92 7.30
N ASN A 165 -7.47 11.80 6.59
CA ASN A 165 -8.92 11.90 6.52
C ASN A 165 -9.48 11.32 5.22
N ASP A 166 -8.64 11.19 4.20
CA ASP A 166 -9.10 10.83 2.85
C ASP A 166 -9.24 9.32 2.65
N LEU A 167 -8.37 8.51 3.27
CA LEU A 167 -8.42 7.05 3.15
C LEU A 167 -8.08 6.34 4.46
N VAL A 168 -8.97 5.44 4.86
CA VAL A 168 -8.73 4.48 5.93
C VAL A 168 -8.97 3.07 5.42
N ILE A 169 -7.98 2.19 5.57
CA ILE A 169 -8.10 0.77 5.22
C ILE A 169 -7.76 -0.08 6.44
N VAL A 170 -8.60 -1.06 6.70
CA VAL A 170 -8.38 -2.12 7.68
C VAL A 170 -8.08 -3.39 6.92
N LYS A 171 -6.98 -4.06 7.26
CA LYS A 171 -6.67 -5.40 6.78
C LYS A 171 -6.67 -6.36 7.97
N TYR A 172 -7.35 -7.48 7.82
CA TYR A 172 -7.36 -8.53 8.81
C TYR A 172 -7.21 -9.90 8.15
N SER A 173 -6.11 -10.59 8.47
CA SER A 173 -5.88 -11.96 8.03
C SER A 173 -6.48 -12.94 9.04
N VAL A 174 -7.41 -13.78 8.58
CA VAL A 174 -8.07 -14.80 9.38
C VAL A 174 -8.14 -16.11 8.61
N ALA A 175 -7.56 -17.17 9.17
CA ALA A 175 -7.41 -18.47 8.50
C ALA A 175 -6.77 -18.32 7.11
N GLU A 176 -7.40 -18.83 6.05
CA GLU A 176 -6.91 -18.74 4.66
C GLU A 176 -7.44 -17.50 3.92
N PHE A 177 -8.00 -16.53 4.64
CA PHE A 177 -8.55 -15.31 4.07
C PHE A 177 -7.77 -14.07 4.52
N ASN A 178 -7.59 -13.16 3.58
CA ASN A 178 -7.28 -11.77 3.86
C ASN A 178 -8.54 -10.95 3.61
N ILE A 179 -9.01 -10.24 4.62
CA ILE A 179 -10.16 -9.35 4.54
C ILE A 179 -9.65 -7.92 4.60
N PHE A 180 -10.17 -7.08 3.73
CA PHE A 180 -9.85 -5.66 3.66
C PHE A 180 -11.15 -4.87 3.67
N GLY A 181 -11.24 -3.84 4.50
CA GLY A 181 -12.31 -2.86 4.46
C GLY A 181 -11.71 -1.48 4.24
N GLY A 182 -12.26 -0.72 3.31
CA GLY A 182 -11.79 0.62 2.98
C GLY A 182 -12.91 1.64 3.02
N LEU A 183 -12.58 2.85 3.47
CA LEU A 183 -13.41 4.05 3.40
C LEU A 183 -12.58 5.15 2.75
N TRP A 184 -13.17 5.86 1.80
CA TRP A 184 -12.54 6.88 0.98
C TRP A 184 -13.45 8.10 0.81
N LYS A 185 -12.92 9.32 0.81
CA LYS A 185 -13.69 10.54 0.48
C LYS A 185 -13.72 10.74 -1.04
N SER A 186 -14.88 10.61 -1.68
CA SER A 186 -15.00 10.49 -3.15
C SER A 186 -14.69 11.78 -3.91
N ASP A 187 -15.06 12.93 -3.34
CA ASP A 187 -14.79 14.23 -3.90
C ASP A 187 -14.04 15.10 -2.87
N PRO A 188 -12.71 15.24 -3.02
CA PRO A 188 -11.95 16.12 -2.15
C PRO A 188 -11.91 17.57 -2.63
N GLU A 189 -12.47 17.90 -3.80
CA GLU A 189 -12.47 19.26 -4.34
C GLU A 189 -13.76 20.02 -4.05
N THR A 190 -14.83 19.32 -3.69
CA THR A 190 -16.05 19.90 -3.15
C THR A 190 -16.20 19.52 -1.67
N ASP A 191 -16.67 20.45 -0.84
CA ASP A 191 -17.04 20.22 0.58
C ASP A 191 -18.22 19.22 0.75
N ALA A 192 -18.49 18.37 -0.25
CA ALA A 192 -19.47 17.31 -0.16
C ALA A 192 -18.89 16.16 0.68
N ASP A 193 -19.58 15.82 1.77
CA ASP A 193 -19.30 14.64 2.61
C ASP A 193 -19.73 13.32 1.91
N THR A 194 -19.27 13.10 0.68
CA THR A 194 -19.52 11.86 -0.07
C THR A 194 -18.36 10.90 0.15
N TYR A 195 -18.70 9.66 0.54
CA TYR A 195 -17.71 8.62 0.83
C TYR A 195 -17.95 7.38 -0.03
N GLU A 196 -16.89 6.89 -0.66
CA GLU A 196 -16.84 5.54 -1.21
C GLU A 196 -16.39 4.58 -0.10
N PHE A 197 -16.91 3.36 -0.14
CA PHE A 197 -16.49 2.33 0.79
C PHE A 197 -16.61 0.96 0.17
N GLY A 198 -15.89 0.01 0.73
CA GLY A 198 -16.08 -1.38 0.35
C GLY A 198 -15.41 -2.35 1.29
N VAL A 199 -15.64 -3.62 0.99
CA VAL A 199 -14.96 -4.75 1.61
C VAL A 199 -14.51 -5.69 0.51
N SER A 200 -13.24 -6.09 0.54
CA SER A 200 -12.73 -7.21 -0.26
C SER A 200 -12.29 -8.35 0.62
N ALA A 201 -12.47 -9.58 0.16
CA ALA A 201 -11.88 -10.77 0.75
C ALA A 201 -11.25 -11.62 -0.35
N ASN A 202 -10.03 -12.09 -0.12
CA ASN A 202 -9.41 -13.09 -0.97
C ASN A 202 -8.85 -14.24 -0.14
N GLY A 203 -9.00 -15.46 -0.65
CA GLY A 203 -8.61 -16.65 0.08
C GLY A 203 -8.96 -17.93 -0.66
N LYS A 204 -9.02 -19.03 0.09
CA LYS A 204 -9.38 -20.35 -0.44
C LYS A 204 -10.68 -20.86 0.15
N VAL A 205 -11.53 -21.42 -0.70
CA VAL A 205 -12.77 -22.11 -0.32
C VAL A 205 -12.68 -23.56 -0.74
N ASP A 206 -12.99 -24.47 0.18
CA ASP A 206 -13.16 -25.89 -0.13
C ASP A 206 -14.62 -26.13 -0.52
N LEU A 207 -14.85 -26.47 -1.79
CA LEU A 207 -16.18 -26.81 -2.32
C LEU A 207 -16.46 -28.32 -2.24
N GLY A 208 -15.63 -29.07 -1.52
CA GLY A 208 -15.71 -30.53 -1.32
C GLY A 208 -15.12 -31.36 -2.46
N VAL A 209 -15.05 -30.80 -3.67
CA VAL A 209 -14.46 -31.46 -4.86
C VAL A 209 -13.12 -30.86 -5.25
N VAL A 210 -12.97 -29.56 -5.02
CA VAL A 210 -11.76 -28.80 -5.34
C VAL A 210 -11.62 -27.64 -4.36
N LYS A 211 -10.37 -27.32 -4.05
CA LYS A 211 -10.03 -26.10 -3.31
C LYS A 211 -9.88 -24.96 -4.31
N SER A 212 -10.79 -24.00 -4.26
CA SER A 212 -10.87 -22.88 -5.17
C SER A 212 -10.30 -21.62 -4.56
N ASP A 213 -9.61 -20.82 -5.38
CA ASP A 213 -9.23 -19.46 -5.02
C ASP A 213 -10.45 -18.56 -5.28
N ILE A 214 -10.81 -17.77 -4.27
CA ILE A 214 -11.89 -16.78 -4.37
C ILE A 214 -11.33 -15.38 -4.10
N THR A 215 -11.75 -14.44 -4.93
CA THR A 215 -11.68 -13.01 -4.66
C THR A 215 -13.09 -12.47 -4.72
N ALA A 216 -13.51 -11.75 -3.69
CA ALA A 216 -14.79 -11.07 -3.63
C ALA A 216 -14.59 -9.62 -3.18
N PHE A 217 -15.29 -8.69 -3.81
CA PHE A 217 -15.36 -7.29 -3.43
C PHE A 217 -16.82 -6.80 -3.53
N PHE A 218 -17.22 -6.02 -2.54
CA PHE A 218 -18.50 -5.32 -2.52
C PHE A 218 -18.27 -3.93 -1.97
N GLY A 219 -18.71 -2.91 -2.69
CA GLY A 219 -18.59 -1.52 -2.26
C GLY A 219 -19.64 -0.62 -2.87
N MET A 220 -19.66 0.62 -2.39
CA MET A 220 -20.38 1.73 -3.00
C MET A 220 -19.39 2.77 -3.50
N VAL A 221 -19.58 3.20 -4.74
CA VAL A 221 -18.72 4.15 -5.46
C VAL A 221 -19.56 5.25 -6.08
N GLU A 222 -18.92 6.37 -6.39
CA GLU A 222 -19.59 7.49 -7.04
C GLU A 222 -20.01 7.10 -8.48
N GLY A 223 -21.29 7.32 -8.77
CA GLY A 223 -21.83 7.21 -10.12
C GLY A 223 -22.19 8.59 -10.67
N ALA A 224 -22.57 8.66 -11.95
CA ALA A 224 -22.83 9.93 -12.63
C ALA A 224 -23.92 10.82 -11.99
N THR A 225 -24.82 10.24 -11.18
CA THR A 225 -25.93 10.99 -10.53
C THR A 225 -26.17 10.58 -9.08
N SER A 226 -25.70 9.40 -8.66
CA SER A 226 -25.83 8.88 -7.31
C SER A 226 -24.75 7.83 -7.06
N MET A 227 -24.54 7.48 -5.80
CA MET A 227 -23.75 6.30 -5.44
C MET A 227 -24.34 5.04 -6.10
N VAL A 228 -23.46 4.15 -6.54
CA VAL A 228 -23.81 2.86 -7.13
C VAL A 228 -22.99 1.74 -6.49
N ASN A 229 -23.52 0.52 -6.55
CA ASN A 229 -22.78 -0.64 -6.07
C ASN A 229 -21.69 -1.04 -7.07
N ALA A 230 -20.48 -1.26 -6.58
CA ALA A 230 -19.42 -1.95 -7.28
C ALA A 230 -19.24 -3.36 -6.69
N VAL A 231 -19.22 -4.37 -7.56
CA VAL A 231 -19.17 -5.78 -7.14
C VAL A 231 -18.13 -6.49 -7.98
N ASP A 232 -17.29 -7.29 -7.32
CA ASP A 232 -16.42 -8.25 -7.98
C ASP A 232 -16.52 -9.62 -7.30
N ILE A 233 -16.69 -10.68 -8.08
CA ILE A 233 -16.57 -12.05 -7.63
C ILE A 233 -15.77 -12.79 -8.71
N ASP A 234 -14.61 -13.31 -8.33
CA ASP A 234 -13.76 -14.14 -9.18
C ASP A 234 -13.45 -15.44 -8.43
N LEU A 235 -13.98 -16.55 -8.95
CA LEU A 235 -13.78 -17.88 -8.40
C LEU A 235 -13.02 -18.72 -9.41
N LYS A 236 -11.82 -19.14 -9.05
CA LYS A 236 -10.92 -19.96 -9.88
C LYS A 236 -10.67 -21.29 -9.22
N ALA A 237 -10.62 -22.35 -10.01
CA ALA A 237 -10.14 -23.64 -9.56
C ALA A 237 -9.17 -24.23 -10.57
N SER A 238 -8.39 -25.22 -10.16
CA SER A 238 -7.56 -26.00 -11.06
C SER A 238 -7.67 -27.47 -10.68
N TYR A 239 -7.89 -28.31 -11.70
CA TYR A 239 -7.98 -29.75 -11.57
C TYR A 239 -7.10 -30.41 -12.63
N SER A 240 -6.16 -31.25 -12.21
CA SER A 240 -5.27 -31.97 -13.11
C SER A 240 -5.36 -33.48 -12.89
N MET A 241 -5.53 -34.25 -13.96
CA MET A 241 -5.55 -35.70 -13.94
C MET A 241 -5.02 -36.27 -15.25
N ALA A 242 -4.03 -37.18 -15.17
CA ALA A 242 -3.54 -37.96 -16.30
C ALA A 242 -3.21 -37.13 -17.58
N GLY A 243 -2.49 -36.00 -17.41
CA GLY A 243 -2.09 -35.12 -18.51
C GLY A 243 -3.17 -34.11 -18.95
N LEU A 244 -4.41 -34.23 -18.47
CA LEU A 244 -5.48 -33.24 -18.64
C LEU A 244 -5.47 -32.26 -17.47
N THR A 245 -5.58 -30.96 -17.74
CA THR A 245 -5.80 -29.89 -16.76
C THR A 245 -7.05 -29.08 -17.14
N LEU A 246 -7.90 -28.83 -16.16
CA LEU A 246 -9.10 -28.01 -16.24
C LEU A 246 -8.96 -26.83 -15.28
N GLU A 247 -9.13 -25.62 -15.78
CA GLU A 247 -9.08 -24.40 -14.99
C GLU A 247 -10.41 -23.65 -15.16
N PRO A 248 -11.48 -24.07 -14.46
CA PRO A 248 -12.73 -23.35 -14.47
C PRO A 248 -12.59 -22.00 -13.74
N GLN A 249 -13.26 -20.99 -14.28
CA GLN A 249 -13.36 -19.66 -13.72
C GLN A 249 -14.80 -19.16 -13.84
N PHE A 250 -15.32 -18.62 -12.74
CA PHE A 250 -16.52 -17.79 -12.71
C PHE A 250 -16.11 -16.36 -12.39
N LYS A 251 -16.56 -15.39 -13.20
CA LYS A 251 -16.33 -13.96 -12.97
C LYS A 251 -17.64 -13.20 -13.06
N TYR A 252 -17.91 -12.37 -12.06
CA TYR A 252 -18.95 -11.36 -12.05
C TYR A 252 -18.39 -10.06 -11.48
N GLY A 253 -18.07 -9.12 -12.37
CA GLY A 253 -17.55 -7.80 -12.07
C GLY A 253 -18.40 -6.72 -12.71
N GLU A 254 -18.87 -5.76 -11.92
CA GLU A 254 -19.73 -4.66 -12.35
C GLU A 254 -19.37 -3.35 -11.63
N ASN A 255 -19.42 -2.22 -12.37
CA ASN A 255 -19.03 -0.88 -11.92
C ASN A 255 -17.60 -0.79 -11.37
N LEU A 256 -16.72 -1.73 -11.72
CA LEU A 256 -15.33 -1.73 -11.26
C LEU A 256 -14.52 -0.61 -11.91
N ASP A 257 -14.88 -0.20 -13.12
CA ASP A 257 -14.32 0.95 -13.82
C ASP A 257 -14.55 2.29 -13.10
N LYS A 258 -15.46 2.35 -12.13
CA LYS A 258 -15.72 3.53 -11.30
C LYS A 258 -14.85 3.60 -10.05
N LEU A 259 -14.13 2.54 -9.71
CA LEU A 259 -13.16 2.57 -8.61
C LEU A 259 -11.91 3.31 -9.08
N ASN A 260 -11.66 4.49 -8.53
CA ASN A 260 -10.50 5.31 -8.91
C ASN A 260 -9.16 4.75 -8.43
N TYR A 261 -9.17 3.86 -7.44
CA TYR A 261 -8.01 3.42 -6.67
C TYR A 261 -7.70 1.92 -6.84
N LYS A 262 -8.32 1.28 -7.82
CA LYS A 262 -8.10 -0.15 -8.11
C LYS A 262 -6.82 -0.40 -8.92
N SER A 263 -6.33 -1.64 -8.88
CA SER A 263 -5.30 -2.10 -9.81
C SER A 263 -5.84 -2.17 -11.23
N ASP A 264 -4.95 -2.05 -12.22
CA ASP A 264 -5.32 -2.22 -13.63
C ASP A 264 -5.84 -3.64 -13.94
N SER A 265 -5.39 -4.61 -13.14
CA SER A 265 -5.84 -6.02 -13.18
C SER A 265 -7.32 -6.22 -12.78
N VAL A 266 -7.92 -5.26 -12.07
CA VAL A 266 -9.34 -5.32 -11.66
C VAL A 266 -10.19 -4.75 -12.79
N VAL A 267 -10.89 -5.64 -13.49
CA VAL A 267 -11.70 -5.29 -14.66
C VAL A 267 -13.10 -5.87 -14.56
N ASN A 268 -14.06 -5.15 -15.13
CA ASN A 268 -15.42 -5.66 -15.32
C ASN A 268 -15.39 -6.95 -16.15
N GLY A 269 -16.37 -7.83 -15.89
CA GLY A 269 -16.53 -9.05 -16.66
C GLY A 269 -17.63 -9.93 -16.09
N LYS A 270 -18.46 -10.50 -16.96
CA LYS A 270 -19.52 -11.42 -16.56
C LYS A 270 -19.42 -12.68 -17.40
N TYR A 271 -18.78 -13.72 -16.88
CA TYR A 271 -18.54 -14.94 -17.66
C TYR A 271 -18.30 -16.18 -16.81
N VAL A 272 -18.51 -17.32 -17.46
CA VAL A 272 -18.00 -18.62 -17.04
C VAL A 272 -17.04 -19.11 -18.11
N GLN A 273 -15.86 -19.55 -17.70
CA GLN A 273 -14.82 -20.03 -18.60
C GLN A 273 -14.23 -21.32 -18.06
N VAL A 274 -13.81 -22.22 -18.96
CA VAL A 274 -13.02 -23.39 -18.57
C VAL A 274 -11.83 -23.47 -19.51
N VAL A 275 -10.62 -23.32 -18.99
CA VAL A 275 -9.42 -23.62 -19.78
C VAL A 275 -9.16 -25.12 -19.68
N THR A 276 -9.14 -25.81 -20.81
CA THR A 276 -8.81 -27.22 -20.89
C THR A 276 -7.47 -27.37 -21.60
N SER A 277 -6.47 -27.93 -20.94
CA SER A 277 -5.19 -28.27 -21.56
C SER A 277 -4.90 -29.76 -21.43
N TYR A 278 -4.35 -30.37 -22.49
CA TYR A 278 -3.91 -31.76 -22.49
C TYR A 278 -2.48 -31.84 -23.00
N GLY A 279 -1.60 -32.40 -22.18
CA GLY A 279 -0.21 -32.67 -22.51
C GLY A 279 0.05 -34.18 -22.54
N LEU A 280 0.61 -34.67 -23.65
CA LEU A 280 1.09 -36.04 -23.79
C LEU A 280 2.55 -36.02 -24.25
N LYS A 281 3.44 -36.58 -23.43
CA LYS A 281 4.85 -36.76 -23.76
C LYS A 281 5.11 -38.21 -24.12
N VAL A 282 5.55 -38.45 -25.36
CA VAL A 282 6.00 -39.75 -25.87
C VAL A 282 7.37 -39.52 -26.48
N ASP A 283 8.44 -39.82 -25.74
CA ASP A 283 9.79 -39.45 -26.15
C ASP A 283 10.11 -39.92 -27.60
N PRO A 284 10.66 -39.03 -28.45
CA PRO A 284 11.15 -37.68 -28.18
C PRO A 284 10.12 -36.54 -28.37
N ILE A 285 8.84 -36.86 -28.51
CA ILE A 285 7.78 -35.95 -28.98
C ILE A 285 6.87 -35.52 -27.82
N GLU A 286 6.51 -34.24 -27.79
CA GLU A 286 5.52 -33.67 -26.87
C GLU A 286 4.34 -33.11 -27.66
N PHE A 287 3.12 -33.52 -27.30
CA PHE A 287 1.88 -33.00 -27.85
C PHE A 287 1.15 -32.18 -26.78
N ALA A 288 0.83 -30.93 -27.09
CA ALA A 288 0.05 -30.06 -26.22
C ALA A 288 -1.14 -29.49 -26.99
N VAL A 289 -2.34 -29.60 -26.41
CA VAL A 289 -3.58 -28.97 -26.92
C VAL A 289 -4.17 -28.11 -25.82
N LYS A 290 -4.60 -26.89 -26.15
CA LYS A 290 -5.28 -25.97 -25.24
C LYS A 290 -6.57 -25.47 -25.90
N VAL A 291 -7.69 -25.61 -25.20
CA VAL A 291 -9.00 -25.12 -25.61
C VAL A 291 -9.54 -24.24 -24.49
N THR A 292 -10.24 -23.16 -24.83
CA THR A 292 -10.71 -22.18 -23.84
C THR A 292 -12.12 -21.70 -24.17
N PRO A 293 -13.15 -22.56 -24.01
CA PRO A 293 -14.54 -22.12 -24.09
C PRO A 293 -14.83 -21.04 -23.04
N LYS A 294 -15.47 -19.96 -23.48
CA LYS A 294 -15.92 -18.85 -22.64
C LYS A 294 -17.38 -18.56 -22.96
N TYR A 295 -18.22 -18.51 -21.92
CA TYR A 295 -19.62 -18.13 -22.00
C TYR A 295 -19.81 -16.79 -21.31
N THR A 296 -20.27 -15.78 -22.06
CA THR A 296 -20.57 -14.45 -21.53
C THR A 296 -21.99 -14.43 -20.98
N LEU A 297 -22.15 -13.91 -19.77
CA LEU A 297 -23.44 -13.72 -19.13
C LEU A 297 -23.98 -12.35 -19.58
N ASP A 298 -24.81 -12.33 -20.62
CA ASP A 298 -25.53 -11.13 -21.00
C ASP A 298 -26.64 -10.83 -19.97
N PRO A 299 -26.91 -9.57 -19.63
CA PRO A 299 -28.04 -9.21 -18.78
C PRO A 299 -29.35 -9.69 -19.43
N ALA A 300 -30.25 -10.25 -18.62
CA ALA A 300 -31.62 -10.48 -19.07
C ALA A 300 -32.23 -9.14 -19.47
N THR A 301 -32.69 -9.04 -20.72
CA THR A 301 -33.35 -7.85 -21.28
C THR A 301 -34.79 -7.75 -20.80
#